data_AF-A0A428J3W5-F1
#
_entry.id   AF-A0A428J3W5-F1
#
_cell.length_a   1.000
_cell.length_b   1.000
_cell.length_c   1.000
_cell.angle_alpha   90.00
_cell.angle_beta   90.00
_cell.angle_gamma   90.00
#
_symmetry.space_group_name_H-M   'P 1'
#
loop_
_entity.id
_entity.type
_entity.pdbx_description
1 polymer ?
#
loop_
_entity_poly.entity_id
_entity_poly.type
_entity_poly.pdbx_seq_one_letter_code
_entity_poly.pdbx_strand_id
1 'polypeptide(L)'
;MEGIMDYSEHIPNDEEQVQELLPFVGKRQEFYSKKWAQFKNQKNNLSWNWAAFLLGFVWLVYRKMYLYGYLALAIIITVDIIYILILKEAMSSSVFAGTFIIFGLSGNQFYLDFVKKQVNKIKQADLGESERIKKMKKQGGVSWKGVLLYLVVFIIYSFSITLLEEKVYVSYMEPLFLQAVQLQQEDKHAEAISIYKEIENKDYPIPALYYNLALSYFQIGDRENATKTIQTLLKLTPEDKDALELKNQIILDEE
;
A
#
# COMPACT_ATOMS: atom_id res chain seq x y z
N MET A 1 2.58 15.39 40.36
CA MET A 1 3.60 15.28 39.30
C MET A 1 3.90 13.81 39.14
N GLU A 2 3.30 13.21 38.12
CA GLU A 2 3.36 11.78 37.83
C GLU A 2 4.77 11.38 37.38
N GLY A 3 5.22 10.24 37.90
CA GLY A 3 6.48 9.62 37.54
C GLY A 3 6.47 9.20 36.08
N ILE A 4 7.46 9.69 35.34
CA ILE A 4 7.74 9.26 33.99
C ILE A 4 8.13 7.78 34.06
N MET A 5 7.27 6.89 33.55
CA MET A 5 7.64 5.49 33.32
C MET A 5 8.76 5.46 32.29
N ASP A 6 9.96 5.17 32.76
CA ASP A 6 11.10 4.85 31.91
C ASP A 6 10.86 3.49 31.24
N TYR A 7 10.49 3.53 29.96
CA TYR A 7 10.39 2.36 29.10
C TYR A 7 11.76 1.98 28.49
N SER A 8 12.85 2.14 29.24
CA SER A 8 14.14 1.54 28.89
C SER A 8 14.09 0.02 29.11
N GLU A 9 13.36 -0.68 28.23
CA GLU A 9 13.41 -2.14 28.12
C GLU A 9 14.88 -2.55 27.94
N HIS A 10 15.42 -3.19 28.99
CA HIS A 10 16.74 -3.78 29.05
C HIS A 10 17.09 -4.48 27.72
N ILE A 11 18.09 -3.93 27.03
CA ILE A 11 18.89 -4.65 26.04
C ILE A 11 19.50 -5.85 26.80
N PRO A 12 19.47 -7.10 26.27
CA PRO A 12 19.90 -8.26 27.03
C PRO A 12 21.35 -8.07 27.49
N ASN A 13 21.56 -8.10 28.79
CA ASN A 13 22.84 -7.70 29.38
C ASN A 13 23.91 -8.80 29.21
N ASP A 14 23.52 -10.07 29.04
CA ASP A 14 24.44 -11.20 29.04
C ASP A 14 24.33 -12.05 27.76
N GLU A 15 25.46 -12.54 27.23
CA GLU A 15 25.46 -13.49 26.10
C GLU A 15 24.59 -14.73 26.39
N GLU A 16 24.51 -15.10 27.66
CA GLU A 16 23.63 -16.13 28.21
C GLU A 16 22.16 -15.85 27.91
N GLN A 17 21.69 -14.61 28.08
CA GLN A 17 20.29 -14.23 27.79
C GLN A 17 19.96 -14.34 26.30
N VAL A 18 20.93 -14.10 25.39
CA VAL A 18 20.71 -14.26 23.94
C VAL A 18 20.64 -15.74 23.57
N GLN A 19 21.49 -16.59 24.16
CA GLN A 19 21.49 -18.03 23.92
C GLN A 19 20.15 -18.67 24.27
N GLU A 20 19.52 -18.22 25.35
CA GLU A 20 18.19 -18.68 25.76
C GLU A 20 17.08 -18.35 24.74
N LEU A 21 17.26 -17.35 23.88
CA LEU A 21 16.27 -16.99 22.84
C LEU A 21 16.40 -17.86 21.57
N LEU A 22 17.59 -18.39 21.32
CA LEU A 22 17.94 -19.07 20.06
C LEU A 22 17.05 -20.28 19.72
N PRO A 23 16.61 -21.13 20.68
CA PRO A 23 15.69 -22.22 20.37
C PRO A 23 14.38 -21.77 19.69
N PHE A 24 13.92 -20.54 19.95
CA PHE A 24 12.73 -19.98 19.30
C PHE A 24 13.02 -19.56 17.86
N VAL A 25 14.23 -19.12 17.53
CA VAL A 25 14.59 -18.61 16.20
C VAL A 25 14.55 -19.71 15.13
N GLY A 26 14.92 -20.95 15.48
CA GLY A 26 14.91 -22.10 14.59
C GLY A 26 16.21 -22.26 13.79
N LYS A 27 16.15 -22.47 12.47
CA LYS A 27 17.33 -22.80 11.65
C LYS A 27 18.36 -21.67 11.49
N ARG A 28 17.98 -20.40 11.72
CA ARG A 28 18.84 -19.22 11.51
C ARG A 28 19.42 -18.64 12.81
N GLN A 29 19.68 -19.48 13.80
CA GLN A 29 20.19 -19.05 15.11
C GLN A 29 21.49 -18.26 15.03
N GLU A 30 22.50 -18.77 14.30
CA GLU A 30 23.80 -18.12 14.18
C GLU A 30 23.69 -16.71 13.56
N PHE A 31 22.86 -16.56 12.52
CA PHE A 31 22.61 -15.27 11.88
C PHE A 31 22.04 -14.24 12.86
N TYR A 32 20.99 -14.61 13.61
CA TYR A 32 20.34 -13.70 14.55
C TYR A 32 21.21 -13.43 15.77
N SER A 33 21.92 -14.44 16.28
CA SER A 33 22.88 -14.27 17.37
C SER A 33 23.94 -13.21 17.04
N LYS A 34 24.58 -13.31 15.86
CA LYS A 34 25.57 -12.31 15.40
C LYS A 34 24.97 -10.91 15.26
N LYS A 35 23.76 -10.80 14.69
CA LYS A 35 23.09 -9.50 14.52
C LYS A 35 22.71 -8.86 15.85
N TRP A 36 22.17 -9.63 16.78
CA TRP A 36 21.75 -9.12 18.09
C TRP A 36 22.92 -8.78 19.00
N ALA A 37 24.05 -9.50 18.88
CA ALA A 37 25.28 -9.13 19.57
C ALA A 37 25.79 -7.73 19.16
N GLN A 38 25.60 -7.34 17.89
CA GLN A 38 26.01 -6.01 17.39
C GLN A 38 25.21 -4.87 18.03
N PHE A 39 23.99 -5.12 18.51
CA PHE A 39 23.17 -4.10 19.16
C PHE A 39 23.73 -3.63 20.51
N LYS A 40 24.59 -4.43 21.17
CA LYS A 40 25.28 -4.00 22.40
C LYS A 40 26.21 -2.80 22.18
N ASN A 41 26.81 -2.71 21.00
CA ASN A 41 27.92 -1.79 20.73
C ASN A 41 27.50 -0.56 19.90
N GLN A 42 26.23 -0.47 19.51
CA GLN A 42 25.73 0.61 18.66
C GLN A 42 24.83 1.55 19.45
N LYS A 43 24.95 2.85 19.16
CA LYS A 43 24.11 3.90 19.76
C LYS A 43 22.63 3.76 19.35
N ASN A 44 22.37 3.02 18.27
CA ASN A 44 21.04 2.64 17.80
C ASN A 44 20.99 1.15 17.45
N ASN A 45 19.89 0.47 17.75
CA ASN A 45 19.72 -0.97 17.48
C ASN A 45 19.33 -1.25 16.02
N LEU A 46 19.86 -0.50 15.05
CA LEU A 46 19.52 -0.65 13.64
C LEU A 46 20.48 -1.63 12.97
N SER A 47 19.93 -2.53 12.16
CA SER A 47 20.76 -3.36 11.29
C SER A 47 19.99 -3.83 10.08
N TRP A 48 20.67 -3.85 8.93
CA TRP A 48 20.05 -4.21 7.66
C TRP A 48 19.55 -5.67 7.67
N ASN A 49 18.30 -5.84 7.26
CA ASN A 49 17.60 -7.09 7.07
C ASN A 49 17.01 -7.15 5.65
N TRP A 50 17.70 -7.85 4.75
CA TRP A 50 17.27 -8.04 3.37
C TRP A 50 15.89 -8.67 3.22
N ALA A 51 15.54 -9.63 4.09
CA ALA A 51 14.26 -10.32 3.99
C ALA A 51 13.10 -9.41 4.41
N ALA A 52 13.27 -8.62 5.47
CA ALA A 52 12.28 -7.63 5.89
C ALA A 52 12.13 -6.50 4.86
N PHE A 53 13.25 -6.04 4.28
CA PHE A 53 13.23 -5.03 3.22
C PHE A 53 12.48 -5.48 1.97
N LEU A 54 12.75 -6.68 1.45
CA LEU A 54 12.15 -7.13 0.19
C LEU A 54 10.74 -7.70 0.33
N LEU A 55 10.42 -8.31 1.48
CA LEU A 55 9.16 -9.04 1.67
C LEU A 55 8.18 -8.32 2.62
N GLY A 56 8.60 -7.23 3.27
CA GLY A 56 7.74 -6.41 4.13
C GLY A 56 6.94 -7.24 5.14
N PHE A 57 5.61 -7.08 5.12
CA PHE A 57 4.70 -7.77 6.02
C PHE A 57 4.65 -9.30 5.82
N VAL A 58 4.97 -9.80 4.61
CA VAL A 58 5.08 -11.26 4.36
C VAL A 58 6.19 -11.87 5.21
N TRP A 59 7.31 -11.14 5.41
CA TRP A 59 8.37 -11.58 6.30
C TRP A 59 7.90 -11.71 7.76
N LEU A 60 7.01 -10.82 8.22
CA LEU A 60 6.44 -10.92 9.56
C LEU A 60 5.69 -12.23 9.75
N VAL A 61 4.78 -12.51 8.83
CA VAL A 61 3.98 -13.74 8.83
C VAL A 61 4.86 -14.97 8.69
N TYR A 62 5.87 -14.93 7.82
CA TYR A 62 6.84 -16.00 7.66
C TYR A 62 7.54 -16.34 8.98
N ARG A 63 7.87 -15.34 9.80
CA ARG A 63 8.47 -15.50 11.15
C ARG A 63 7.44 -15.69 12.27
N LYS A 64 6.19 -16.00 11.92
CA LYS A 64 5.06 -16.24 12.83
C LYS A 64 4.67 -15.04 13.69
N MET A 65 5.02 -13.83 13.26
CA MET A 65 4.54 -12.57 13.83
C MET A 65 3.15 -12.22 13.25
N TYR A 66 2.20 -13.18 13.31
CA TYR A 66 0.93 -13.10 12.59
C TYR A 66 0.12 -11.86 12.99
N LEU A 67 0.00 -11.58 14.28
CA LEU A 67 -0.76 -10.44 14.78
C LEU A 67 -0.29 -9.13 14.14
N TYR A 68 1.03 -8.90 14.09
CA TYR A 68 1.60 -7.70 13.50
C TYR A 68 1.36 -7.62 11.99
N GLY A 69 1.50 -8.74 11.27
CA GLY A 69 1.23 -8.79 9.83
C GLY A 69 -0.23 -8.50 9.47
N TYR A 70 -1.19 -9.08 10.21
CA TYR A 70 -2.62 -8.86 9.97
C TYR A 70 -3.13 -7.52 10.49
N LEU A 71 -2.59 -7.00 11.60
CA LEU A 71 -2.91 -5.64 12.05
C LEU A 71 -2.42 -4.59 11.05
N ALA A 72 -1.21 -4.75 10.52
CA ALA A 72 -0.72 -3.85 9.48
C ALA A 72 -1.59 -3.90 8.22
N LEU A 73 -2.01 -5.10 7.79
CA LEU A 73 -2.92 -5.26 6.67
C LEU A 73 -4.27 -4.57 6.94
N ALA A 74 -4.84 -4.72 8.14
CA ALA A 74 -6.08 -4.05 8.51
C ALA A 74 -5.95 -2.52 8.49
N ILE A 75 -4.81 -1.98 8.95
CA ILE A 75 -4.52 -0.55 8.88
C ILE A 75 -4.44 -0.07 7.43
N ILE A 76 -3.72 -0.80 6.57
CA ILE A 76 -3.61 -0.49 5.13
C ILE A 76 -5.00 -0.47 4.49
N ILE A 77 -5.81 -1.52 4.69
CA ILE A 77 -7.19 -1.59 4.19
C ILE A 77 -8.00 -0.38 4.63
N THR A 78 -7.89 -0.01 5.91
CA THR A 78 -8.64 1.12 6.46
C THR A 78 -8.20 2.45 5.83
N VAL A 79 -6.90 2.66 5.69
CA VAL A 79 -6.33 3.87 5.08
C VAL A 79 -6.74 3.97 3.61
N ASP A 80 -6.67 2.87 2.86
CA ASP A 80 -7.07 2.85 1.45
C ASP A 80 -8.55 3.16 1.28
N ILE A 81 -9.43 2.51 2.05
CA ILE A 81 -10.87 2.79 1.98
C ILE A 81 -11.15 4.26 2.28
N ILE A 82 -10.55 4.82 3.33
CA ILE A 82 -10.72 6.25 3.66
C ILE A 82 -10.21 7.13 2.52
N TYR A 83 -9.04 6.82 1.96
CA TYR A 83 -8.45 7.57 0.86
C TYR A 83 -9.35 7.57 -0.39
N ILE A 84 -9.83 6.39 -0.80
CA ILE A 84 -10.72 6.20 -1.95
C ILE A 84 -12.02 6.98 -1.76
N LEU A 85 -12.62 6.92 -0.56
CA LEU A 85 -13.87 7.62 -0.29
C LEU A 85 -13.72 9.15 -0.31
N ILE A 86 -12.55 9.68 0.03
CA ILE A 86 -12.29 11.13 0.07
C ILE A 86 -11.82 11.66 -1.28
N LEU A 87 -10.81 11.02 -1.87
CA LEU A 87 -10.15 11.50 -3.08
C LEU A 87 -10.73 10.90 -4.37
N LYS A 88 -11.44 9.77 -4.30
CA LYS A 88 -12.09 9.11 -5.44
C LYS A 88 -11.11 8.71 -6.55
N GLU A 89 -9.85 8.51 -6.18
CA GLU A 89 -8.73 8.12 -7.04
C GLU A 89 -7.91 7.02 -6.36
N ALA A 90 -7.11 6.27 -7.13
CA ALA A 90 -6.27 5.22 -6.59
C ALA A 90 -5.05 5.80 -5.87
N MET A 91 -4.68 5.21 -4.73
CA MET A 91 -3.47 5.63 -4.01
C MET A 91 -2.22 5.20 -4.78
N SER A 92 -1.30 6.13 -5.04
CA SER A 92 -0.02 5.81 -5.65
C SER A 92 0.77 4.81 -4.80
N SER A 93 1.26 3.74 -5.44
CA SER A 93 2.04 2.70 -4.76
C SER A 93 3.35 3.22 -4.15
N SER A 94 3.85 4.37 -4.60
CA SER A 94 5.08 4.98 -4.07
C SER A 94 4.95 5.43 -2.61
N VAL A 95 3.73 5.65 -2.11
CA VAL A 95 3.45 6.04 -0.72
C VAL A 95 4.04 5.05 0.28
N PHE A 96 4.08 3.76 -0.07
CA PHE A 96 4.57 2.70 0.81
C PHE A 96 6.07 2.40 0.68
N ALA A 97 6.80 3.07 -0.23
CA ALA A 97 8.22 2.77 -0.47
C ALA A 97 9.09 2.96 0.79
N GLY A 98 8.80 4.00 1.58
CA GLY A 98 9.50 4.26 2.84
C GLY A 98 9.32 3.15 3.89
N THR A 99 8.18 2.48 3.90
CA THR A 99 7.86 1.39 4.83
C THR A 99 8.83 0.21 4.64
N PHE A 100 9.19 -0.13 3.41
CA PHE A 100 10.15 -1.19 3.13
C PHE A 100 11.54 -0.87 3.67
N ILE A 101 12.01 0.37 3.53
CA ILE A 101 13.29 0.82 4.07
C ILE A 101 13.29 0.72 5.60
N ILE A 102 12.21 1.17 6.25
CA ILE A 102 12.04 1.07 7.70
C ILE A 102 12.11 -0.39 8.16
N PHE A 103 11.43 -1.31 7.46
CA PHE A 103 11.54 -2.74 7.73
C PHE A 103 12.96 -3.27 7.52
N GLY A 104 13.65 -2.81 6.47
CA GLY A 104 15.04 -3.15 6.20
C GLY A 104 15.96 -2.76 7.36
N LEU A 105 15.82 -1.56 7.91
CA LEU A 105 16.68 -1.04 8.98
C LEU A 105 16.35 -1.61 10.36
N SER A 106 15.06 -1.88 10.64
CA SER A 106 14.58 -2.22 11.99
C SER A 106 14.19 -3.68 12.16
N GLY A 107 14.08 -4.47 11.08
CA GLY A 107 13.50 -5.82 11.13
C GLY A 107 14.19 -6.76 12.13
N ASN A 108 15.52 -6.73 12.21
CA ASN A 108 16.25 -7.59 13.15
C ASN A 108 15.96 -7.25 14.63
N GLN A 109 15.82 -5.95 14.94
CA GLN A 109 15.47 -5.47 16.28
C GLN A 109 14.00 -5.79 16.59
N PHE A 110 13.11 -5.50 15.65
CA PHE A 110 11.68 -5.80 15.80
C PHE A 110 11.44 -7.30 16.08
N TYR A 111 12.19 -8.18 15.40
CA TYR A 111 12.12 -9.61 15.68
C TYR A 111 12.74 -9.99 17.03
N LEU A 112 13.81 -9.34 17.48
CA LEU A 112 14.37 -9.57 18.81
C LEU A 112 13.33 -9.31 19.91
N ASP A 113 12.66 -8.16 19.83
CA ASP A 113 11.67 -7.73 20.83
C ASP A 113 10.47 -8.69 20.85
N PHE A 114 10.02 -9.12 19.67
CA PHE A 114 9.01 -10.18 19.55
C PHE A 114 9.45 -11.49 20.21
N VAL A 115 10.67 -11.96 19.92
CA VAL A 115 11.19 -13.22 20.49
C VAL A 115 11.31 -13.13 22.00
N LYS A 116 11.86 -12.04 22.55
CA LYS A 116 11.93 -11.79 23.99
C LYS A 116 10.55 -11.91 24.64
N LYS A 117 9.56 -11.19 24.10
CA LYS A 117 8.19 -11.21 24.62
C LYS A 117 7.58 -12.61 24.62
N GLN A 118 7.82 -13.39 23.57
CA GLN A 118 7.29 -14.76 23.47
C GLN A 118 8.02 -15.75 24.37
N VAL A 119 9.35 -15.65 24.48
CA VAL A 119 10.14 -16.52 25.37
C VAL A 119 9.84 -16.22 26.83
N ASN A 120 9.71 -14.95 27.22
CA ASN A 120 9.35 -14.57 28.59
C ASN A 120 7.98 -15.14 29.00
N LYS A 121 6.98 -15.10 28.11
CA LYS A 121 5.68 -15.76 28.34
C LYS A 121 5.80 -17.27 28.50
N ILE A 122 6.72 -17.93 27.79
CA ILE A 122 6.96 -19.37 27.94
C ILE A 122 7.66 -19.66 29.27
N LYS A 123 8.61 -18.83 29.69
CA LYS A 123 9.34 -18.97 30.97
C LYS A 123 8.43 -18.77 32.19
N GLN A 124 7.44 -17.90 32.07
CA GLN A 124 6.41 -17.71 33.12
C GLN A 124 5.51 -18.93 33.31
N ALA A 125 5.48 -19.87 32.35
CA ALA A 125 4.84 -21.15 32.57
C ALA A 125 5.75 -22.04 33.43
N ASP A 126 5.17 -22.69 34.43
CA ASP A 126 5.83 -23.66 35.30
C ASP A 126 6.10 -24.98 34.52
N LEU A 127 7.07 -24.91 33.61
CA LEU A 127 7.47 -25.97 32.70
C LEU A 127 8.92 -26.32 32.97
N GLY A 128 9.26 -27.61 32.93
CA GLY A 128 10.64 -28.07 32.92
C GLY A 128 11.39 -27.57 31.69
N GLU A 129 12.73 -27.47 31.78
CA GLU A 129 13.58 -26.90 30.73
C GLU A 129 13.40 -27.57 29.35
N SER A 130 13.35 -28.90 29.33
CA SER A 130 13.13 -29.67 28.09
C SER A 130 11.77 -29.34 27.44
N GLU A 131 10.73 -29.14 28.24
CA GLU A 131 9.40 -28.78 27.75
C GLU A 131 9.35 -27.34 27.25
N ARG A 132 10.02 -26.40 27.95
CA ARG A 132 10.19 -25.01 27.50
C ARG A 132 10.83 -24.95 26.13
N ILE A 133 11.95 -25.64 25.93
CA ILE A 133 12.65 -25.69 24.63
C ILE A 133 11.76 -26.28 23.54
N LYS A 134 11.02 -27.37 23.83
CA LYS A 134 10.07 -27.97 22.89
C LYS A 134 8.96 -26.99 22.49
N LYS A 135 8.42 -26.25 23.46
CA LYS A 135 7.38 -25.22 23.24
C LYS A 135 7.93 -24.05 22.41
N MET A 136 9.14 -23.58 22.69
CA MET A 136 9.82 -22.52 21.92
C MET A 136 10.01 -22.93 20.47
N LYS A 137 10.54 -24.13 20.20
CA LYS A 137 10.74 -24.65 18.84
C LYS A 137 9.42 -24.79 18.07
N LYS A 138 8.33 -25.15 18.75
CA LYS A 138 6.98 -25.25 18.15
C LYS A 138 6.40 -23.86 17.80
N GLN A 139 6.50 -22.90 18.71
CA GLN A 139 5.94 -21.55 18.53
C GLN A 139 6.78 -20.68 17.60
N GLY A 140 8.10 -20.84 17.64
CA GLY A 140 9.04 -20.08 16.83
C GLY A 140 9.31 -20.70 15.46
N GLY A 141 10.46 -20.38 14.87
CA GLY A 141 10.85 -20.82 13.53
C GLY A 141 10.14 -20.04 12.42
N VAL A 142 9.61 -20.77 11.43
CA VAL A 142 9.00 -20.19 10.21
C VAL A 142 7.69 -20.90 9.83
N SER A 143 6.86 -20.26 9.01
CA SER A 143 5.57 -20.81 8.58
C SER A 143 5.19 -20.47 7.14
N TRP A 144 5.39 -21.41 6.22
CA TRP A 144 4.93 -21.29 4.83
C TRP A 144 3.42 -21.37 4.67
N LYS A 145 2.73 -22.12 5.53
CA LYS A 145 1.25 -22.14 5.56
C LYS A 145 0.69 -20.77 5.92
N GLY A 146 1.33 -20.09 6.87
CA GLY A 146 0.98 -18.71 7.24
C GLY A 146 1.18 -17.75 6.08
N VAL A 147 2.32 -17.85 5.37
CA VAL A 147 2.59 -17.06 4.17
C VAL A 147 1.52 -17.30 3.10
N LEU A 148 1.20 -18.55 2.80
CA LEU A 148 0.18 -18.89 1.79
C LEU A 148 -1.18 -18.28 2.15
N LEU A 149 -1.62 -18.42 3.40
CA LEU A 149 -2.88 -17.81 3.86
C LEU A 149 -2.85 -16.29 3.72
N TYR A 150 -1.76 -15.65 4.14
CA TYR A 150 -1.62 -14.20 4.04
C TYR A 150 -1.65 -13.70 2.60
N LEU A 151 -0.99 -14.41 1.67
CA LEU A 151 -1.02 -14.08 0.24
C LEU A 151 -2.42 -14.24 -0.36
N VAL A 152 -3.17 -15.29 0.01
CA VAL A 152 -4.56 -15.45 -0.42
C VAL A 152 -5.42 -14.29 0.05
N VAL A 153 -5.31 -13.92 1.34
CA VAL A 153 -6.04 -12.78 1.91
C VAL A 153 -5.65 -11.48 1.20
N PHE A 154 -4.35 -11.28 0.94
CA PHE A 154 -3.83 -10.10 0.25
C PHE A 154 -4.38 -10.00 -1.18
N ILE A 155 -4.41 -11.09 -1.95
CA ILE A 155 -4.97 -11.11 -3.31
C ILE A 155 -6.47 -10.76 -3.30
N ILE A 156 -7.24 -11.35 -2.38
CA ILE A 156 -8.67 -11.04 -2.22
C ILE A 156 -8.86 -9.56 -1.93
N TYR A 157 -8.06 -9.00 -1.02
CA TYR A 157 -8.08 -7.58 -0.70
C TYR A 157 -7.73 -6.72 -1.92
N SER A 158 -6.64 -7.01 -2.64
CA SER A 158 -6.24 -6.23 -3.82
C SER A 158 -7.32 -6.19 -4.88
N PHE A 159 -7.95 -7.34 -5.17
CA PHE A 159 -9.07 -7.40 -6.11
C PHE A 159 -10.29 -6.63 -5.60
N SER A 160 -10.62 -6.77 -4.32
CA SER A 160 -11.78 -6.08 -3.71
C SER A 160 -11.62 -4.56 -3.71
N ILE A 161 -10.39 -4.06 -3.53
CA ILE A 161 -10.11 -2.63 -3.56
C ILE A 161 -10.24 -2.06 -4.96
N THR A 162 -9.71 -2.71 -6.00
CA THR A 162 -9.90 -2.23 -7.38
C THR A 162 -11.38 -2.14 -7.76
N LEU A 163 -12.20 -3.13 -7.36
CA LEU A 163 -13.65 -3.07 -7.59
C LEU A 163 -14.33 -1.94 -6.80
N LEU A 164 -13.88 -1.68 -5.58
CA LEU A 164 -14.41 -0.59 -4.76
C LEU A 164 -14.06 0.78 -5.37
N GLU A 165 -12.80 0.96 -5.79
CA GLU A 165 -12.31 2.17 -6.45
C GLU A 165 -13.13 2.52 -7.69
N GLU A 166 -13.27 1.57 -8.62
CA GLU A 166 -14.07 1.74 -9.84
C GLU A 166 -15.50 2.14 -9.49
N LYS A 167 -16.13 1.42 -8.56
CA LYS A 167 -17.51 1.68 -8.15
C LYS A 167 -17.70 3.06 -7.52
N VAL A 168 -16.77 3.48 -6.66
CA VAL A 168 -16.81 4.79 -6.01
C VAL A 168 -16.63 5.90 -7.04
N TYR A 169 -15.66 5.76 -7.95
CA TYR A 169 -15.42 6.73 -9.02
C TYR A 169 -16.63 6.85 -9.95
N VAL A 170 -17.15 5.73 -10.47
CA VAL A 170 -18.34 5.70 -11.34
C VAL A 170 -19.54 6.31 -10.62
N SER A 171 -19.81 5.93 -9.37
CA SER A 171 -20.94 6.52 -8.63
C SER A 171 -20.80 8.04 -8.41
N TYR A 172 -19.58 8.57 -8.35
CA TYR A 172 -19.33 10.00 -8.21
C TYR A 172 -19.45 10.76 -9.54
N MET A 173 -18.86 10.20 -10.61
CA MET A 173 -18.73 10.92 -11.88
C MET A 173 -20.03 10.97 -12.70
N GLU A 174 -20.91 9.96 -12.58
CA GLU A 174 -22.08 9.82 -13.48
C GLU A 174 -23.01 11.03 -13.46
N PRO A 175 -23.50 11.49 -12.29
CA PRO A 175 -24.40 12.64 -12.27
C PRO A 175 -23.73 13.93 -12.77
N LEU A 176 -22.43 14.09 -12.48
CA LEU A 176 -21.66 15.25 -12.92
C LEU A 176 -21.43 15.23 -14.44
N PHE A 177 -21.14 14.06 -15.01
CA PHE A 177 -21.03 13.90 -16.46
C PHE A 177 -22.34 14.28 -17.15
N LEU A 178 -23.48 13.79 -16.67
CA LEU A 178 -24.79 14.14 -17.22
C LEU A 178 -25.11 15.63 -17.09
N GLN A 179 -24.74 16.26 -15.96
CA GLN A 179 -24.86 17.70 -15.78
C GLN A 179 -24.01 18.48 -16.80
N ALA A 180 -22.76 18.05 -17.02
CA ALA A 180 -21.88 18.67 -18.01
C ALA A 180 -22.42 18.54 -19.44
N VAL A 181 -22.99 17.38 -19.78
CA VAL A 181 -23.67 17.16 -21.07
C VAL A 181 -24.86 18.11 -21.22
N GLN A 182 -25.66 18.31 -20.17
CA GLN A 182 -26.78 19.26 -20.21
C GLN A 182 -26.28 20.70 -20.42
N LEU A 183 -25.26 21.13 -19.69
CA LEU A 183 -24.67 22.47 -19.86
C LEU A 183 -24.15 22.68 -21.28
N GLN A 184 -23.55 21.64 -21.86
CA GLN A 184 -23.09 21.65 -23.24
C GLN A 184 -24.25 21.80 -24.24
N GLN A 185 -25.41 21.18 -23.99
CA GLN A 185 -26.63 21.37 -24.80
C GLN A 185 -27.22 22.77 -24.66
N GLU A 186 -26.97 23.45 -23.54
CA GLU A 186 -27.35 24.83 -23.27
C GLU A 186 -26.32 25.86 -23.77
N ASP A 187 -25.32 25.44 -24.58
CA ASP A 187 -24.21 26.27 -25.10
C ASP A 187 -23.28 26.84 -24.00
N LYS A 188 -23.38 26.32 -22.76
CA LYS A 188 -22.55 26.71 -21.61
C LYS A 188 -21.26 25.90 -21.53
N HIS A 189 -20.47 25.95 -22.60
CA HIS A 189 -19.27 25.13 -22.76
C HIS A 189 -18.20 25.33 -21.67
N ALA A 190 -18.01 26.56 -21.18
CA ALA A 190 -17.03 26.85 -20.12
C ALA A 190 -17.38 26.16 -18.78
N GLU A 191 -18.67 26.11 -18.43
CA GLU A 191 -19.15 25.44 -17.23
C GLU A 191 -19.02 23.91 -17.39
N ALA A 192 -19.39 23.38 -18.56
CA ALA A 192 -19.23 21.95 -18.88
C ALA A 192 -17.77 21.49 -18.78
N ILE A 193 -16.82 22.26 -19.34
CA ILE A 193 -15.38 21.98 -19.25
C ILE A 193 -14.91 21.88 -17.80
N SER A 194 -15.39 22.78 -16.94
CA SER A 194 -15.00 22.79 -15.53
C SER A 194 -15.42 21.49 -14.83
N ILE A 195 -16.62 21.00 -15.10
CA ILE A 195 -17.10 19.73 -14.56
C ILE A 195 -16.34 18.55 -15.17
N TYR A 196 -16.16 18.49 -16.49
CA TYR A 196 -15.40 17.41 -17.14
C TYR A 196 -13.98 17.27 -16.59
N LYS A 197 -13.32 18.40 -16.27
CA LYS A 197 -12.01 18.40 -15.60
C LYS A 197 -12.07 17.88 -14.18
N GLU A 198 -13.13 18.20 -13.43
CA GLU A 198 -13.32 17.73 -12.06
C GLU A 198 -13.44 16.19 -12.01
N ILE A 199 -14.14 15.61 -12.97
CA ILE A 199 -14.37 14.17 -13.04
C ILE A 199 -13.36 13.40 -13.92
N GLU A 200 -12.38 14.09 -14.50
CA GLU A 200 -11.31 13.44 -15.24
C GLU A 200 -10.49 12.54 -14.31
N ASN A 201 -10.35 11.27 -14.66
CA ASN A 201 -9.60 10.31 -13.87
C ASN A 201 -8.70 9.47 -14.78
N LYS A 202 -7.41 9.36 -14.42
CA LYS A 202 -6.40 8.66 -15.21
C LYS A 202 -6.46 7.14 -15.06
N ASP A 203 -6.92 6.66 -13.91
CA ASP A 203 -7.04 5.23 -13.62
C ASP A 203 -8.29 4.64 -14.28
N TYR A 204 -9.34 5.46 -14.43
CA TYR A 204 -10.62 5.09 -15.04
C TYR A 204 -10.99 6.02 -16.20
N PRO A 205 -10.22 6.00 -17.32
CA PRO A 205 -10.46 6.91 -18.44
C PRO A 205 -11.78 6.59 -19.17
N ILE A 206 -12.63 7.60 -19.36
CA ILE A 206 -13.94 7.48 -20.04
C ILE A 206 -13.86 8.13 -21.43
N PRO A 207 -13.89 7.38 -22.54
CA PRO A 207 -13.79 7.94 -23.90
C PRO A 207 -14.80 9.07 -24.19
N ALA A 208 -16.05 8.90 -23.76
CA ALA A 208 -17.11 9.90 -23.97
C ALA A 208 -16.82 11.24 -23.25
N LEU A 209 -16.16 11.20 -22.09
CA LEU A 209 -15.71 12.40 -21.38
C LEU A 209 -14.69 13.17 -22.23
N TYR A 210 -13.68 12.48 -22.76
CA TYR A 210 -12.66 13.12 -23.59
C TYR A 210 -13.23 13.68 -24.90
N TYR A 211 -14.18 12.98 -25.53
CA TYR A 211 -14.86 13.49 -26.72
C TYR A 211 -15.61 14.79 -26.44
N ASN A 212 -16.48 14.79 -25.42
CA ASN A 212 -17.29 15.95 -25.07
C ASN A 212 -16.46 17.14 -24.57
N LEU A 213 -15.38 16.85 -23.84
CA LEU A 213 -14.42 17.86 -23.39
C LEU A 213 -13.67 18.49 -24.58
N ALA A 214 -13.19 17.69 -25.52
CA ALA A 214 -12.54 18.19 -26.74
C ALA A 214 -13.48 19.05 -27.58
N LEU A 215 -14.74 18.60 -27.74
CA LEU A 215 -15.78 19.36 -28.44
C LEU A 215 -16.07 20.69 -27.73
N SER A 216 -16.21 20.68 -26.40
CA SER A 216 -16.46 21.92 -25.65
C SER A 216 -15.30 22.91 -25.73
N TYR A 217 -14.05 22.44 -25.71
CA TYR A 217 -12.89 23.28 -25.95
C TYR A 217 -12.90 23.91 -27.36
N PHE A 218 -13.21 23.11 -28.38
CA PHE A 218 -13.30 23.60 -29.75
C PHE A 218 -14.37 24.68 -29.91
N GLN A 219 -15.55 24.50 -29.30
CA GLN A 219 -16.64 25.48 -29.34
C GLN A 219 -16.29 26.83 -28.71
N ILE A 220 -15.44 26.85 -27.68
CA ILE A 220 -14.95 28.11 -27.07
C ILE A 220 -13.69 28.66 -27.75
N GLY A 221 -13.22 28.03 -28.83
CA GLY A 221 -12.01 28.43 -29.56
C GLY A 221 -10.69 28.01 -28.91
N ASP A 222 -10.70 27.20 -27.85
CA ASP A 222 -9.49 26.70 -27.17
C ASP A 222 -8.94 25.47 -27.90
N ARG A 223 -8.34 25.71 -29.08
CA ARG A 223 -7.87 24.65 -29.97
C ARG A 223 -6.68 23.87 -29.42
N GLU A 224 -5.83 24.51 -28.62
CA GLU A 224 -4.68 23.85 -28.02
C GLU A 224 -5.15 22.71 -27.10
N ASN A 225 -6.11 22.99 -26.21
CA ASN A 225 -6.66 21.97 -25.33
C ASN A 225 -7.55 20.98 -26.08
N ALA A 226 -8.36 21.43 -27.05
CA ALA A 226 -9.14 20.52 -27.91
C ALA A 226 -8.24 19.46 -28.59
N THR A 227 -7.10 19.90 -29.15
CA THR A 227 -6.12 19.04 -29.80
C THR A 227 -5.46 18.06 -28.83
N LYS A 228 -5.08 18.51 -27.63
CA LYS A 228 -4.51 17.63 -26.60
C LYS A 228 -5.52 16.58 -26.15
N THR A 229 -6.76 16.99 -25.89
CA THR A 229 -7.82 16.10 -25.41
C THR A 229 -8.21 15.07 -26.47
N ILE A 230 -8.36 15.48 -27.74
CA ILE A 230 -8.70 14.54 -28.82
C ILE A 230 -7.57 13.53 -29.08
N GLN A 231 -6.31 13.92 -28.91
CA GLN A 231 -5.18 13.00 -28.96
C GLN A 231 -5.20 11.99 -27.81
N THR A 232 -5.60 12.40 -26.60
CA THR A 232 -5.80 11.48 -25.48
C THR A 232 -6.91 10.49 -25.78
N LEU A 233 -8.05 10.94 -26.32
CA LEU A 233 -9.13 10.05 -26.75
C LEU A 233 -8.63 9.03 -27.79
N LEU A 234 -7.96 9.48 -28.85
CA LEU A 234 -7.46 8.60 -29.92
C LEU A 234 -6.36 7.63 -29.46
N LYS A 235 -5.71 7.85 -28.30
CA LYS A 235 -4.86 6.82 -27.68
C LYS A 235 -5.68 5.69 -27.05
N LEU A 236 -6.87 6.00 -26.54
CA LEU A 236 -7.80 5.03 -25.95
C LEU A 236 -8.60 4.29 -27.04
N THR A 237 -9.06 5.03 -28.05
CA THR A 237 -9.92 4.55 -29.14
C THR A 237 -9.38 5.01 -30.51
N PRO A 238 -8.30 4.39 -31.03
CA PRO A 238 -7.61 4.88 -32.23
C PRO A 238 -8.44 4.88 -33.53
N GLU A 239 -9.45 4.03 -33.60
CA GLU A 239 -10.32 3.85 -34.77
C GLU A 239 -11.69 4.52 -34.62
N ASP A 240 -11.88 5.34 -33.58
CA ASP A 240 -13.12 6.07 -33.36
C ASP A 240 -13.32 7.12 -34.46
N LYS A 241 -14.37 6.92 -35.27
CA LYS A 241 -14.66 7.76 -36.43
C LYS A 241 -15.02 9.18 -36.03
N ASP A 242 -15.81 9.33 -34.98
CA ASP A 242 -16.29 10.64 -34.51
C ASP A 242 -15.11 11.43 -33.96
N ALA A 243 -14.20 10.76 -33.24
CA ALA A 243 -12.98 11.38 -32.74
C ALA A 243 -12.01 11.81 -33.86
N LEU A 244 -11.87 10.99 -34.91
CA LEU A 244 -11.06 11.33 -36.08
C LEU A 244 -11.66 12.49 -36.88
N GLU A 245 -12.99 12.53 -37.04
CA GLU A 245 -13.69 13.62 -37.70
C GLU A 245 -13.52 14.93 -36.92
N LEU A 246 -13.76 14.92 -35.61
CA LEU A 246 -13.57 16.09 -34.75
C LEU A 246 -12.11 16.59 -34.78
N LYS A 247 -11.14 15.68 -34.77
CA LYS A 247 -9.72 16.05 -34.94
C LYS A 247 -9.48 16.78 -36.26
N ASN A 248 -10.04 16.29 -37.37
CA ASN A 248 -9.88 16.95 -38.67
C ASN A 248 -10.54 18.34 -38.68
N GLN A 249 -11.71 18.49 -38.05
CA GLN A 249 -12.37 19.80 -37.90
C GLN A 249 -11.50 20.78 -37.11
N ILE A 250 -10.91 20.34 -35.99
CA ILE A 250 -10.02 21.17 -35.17
C ILE A 250 -8.81 21.68 -35.97
N ILE A 251 -8.23 20.82 -36.83
CA ILE A 251 -7.05 21.15 -37.65
C ILE A 251 -7.42 22.05 -38.84
N LEU A 252 -8.51 21.76 -39.54
CA LEU A 252 -8.91 22.52 -40.75
C LEU A 252 -9.23 23.98 -40.46
N ASP A 253 -9.65 24.28 -39.24
CA ASP A 253 -9.99 25.63 -38.82
C ASP A 253 -8.71 26.46 -38.46
N GLU A 254 -7.52 25.82 -38.32
CA GLU A 254 -6.20 26.46 -38.07
C GLU A 254 -5.59 27.19 -39.28
N GLU A 255 -6.07 26.91 -40.50
CA GLU A 255 -5.64 27.55 -41.76
C GLU A 255 -6.47 28.80 -42.10
#